data_AF-A0A7S1T775-F1
#
_entry.id   AF-A0A7S1T775-F1
#
_cell.length_a   1.000
_cell.length_b   1.000
_cell.length_c   1.000
_cell.angle_alpha   90.00
_cell.angle_beta   90.00
_cell.angle_gamma   90.00
#
_symmetry.space_group_name_H-M   'P 1'
#
loop_
_entity.id
_entity.type
_entity.pdbx_description
1 polymer ?
#
loop_
_entity_poly.entity_id
_entity_poly.type
_entity_poly.pdbx_seq_one_letter_code
_entity_poly.pdbx_strand_id
1 'polypeptide(L)'
;YTQAGDKVKAMKSLLKSGDTEKIVFFVNVSRQKDIYMMGANYLQTLDWHNDPDVMKNIIAFYTKAKATESLASFYEACAQIEIDEYRDYDKALQAMREALKYVQRSRAVDTDLRQRSLEQRIAMMERFAEAKAMMDGNPQAAVASCNALLAEAPAEMDGSEASIRIGDVYALLVEYWYAQRNMEQAYQLVEKMRSRRIILGPYLDNQMVAEIYRAMGINANPTEDEGDDGIDDEEIPMDDEEVLDDDDDL
;
A
#
# COMPACT_ATOMS: atom_id res chain seq x y z
N TYR A 1 28.60 -29.49 2.58
CA TYR A 1 28.78 -28.14 3.17
C TYR A 1 28.43 -28.06 4.64
N THR A 2 27.36 -28.70 5.12
CA THR A 2 26.95 -28.73 6.55
C THR A 2 27.95 -29.39 7.50
N GLN A 3 28.72 -30.39 7.03
CA GLN A 3 29.78 -31.03 7.83
C GLN A 3 31.11 -30.25 7.85
N ALA A 4 31.25 -29.19 7.03
CA ALA A 4 32.49 -28.44 6.85
C ALA A 4 32.49 -27.06 7.56
N GLY A 5 31.53 -26.81 8.46
CA GLY A 5 31.44 -25.55 9.23
C GLY A 5 30.92 -24.33 8.47
N ASP A 6 30.82 -24.38 7.13
CA ASP A 6 30.38 -23.25 6.30
C ASP A 6 28.84 -23.26 6.10
N LYS A 7 28.13 -22.96 7.19
CA LYS A 7 26.66 -22.93 7.23
C LYS A 7 26.06 -21.82 6.35
N VAL A 8 26.79 -20.73 6.12
CA VAL A 8 26.34 -19.61 5.28
C VAL A 8 26.34 -20.00 3.80
N LYS A 9 27.38 -20.67 3.29
CA LYS A 9 27.35 -21.20 1.91
C LYS A 9 26.28 -22.25 1.71
N ALA A 10 26.06 -23.10 2.73
CA ALA A 10 24.96 -24.06 2.71
C ALA A 10 23.59 -23.36 2.62
N MET A 11 23.37 -22.32 3.44
CA MET A 11 22.15 -21.50 3.38
C MET A 11 21.94 -20.89 1.99
N LYS A 12 22.97 -20.24 1.42
CA LYS A 12 22.87 -19.65 0.06
C LYS A 12 22.51 -20.68 -1.01
N SER A 13 23.04 -21.89 -0.92
CA SER A 13 22.72 -22.97 -1.86
C SER A 13 21.28 -23.44 -1.69
N LEU A 14 20.81 -23.49 -0.43
CA LEU A 14 19.45 -23.89 -0.11
C LEU A 14 18.42 -22.84 -0.53
N LEU A 15 18.71 -21.55 -0.34
CA LEU A 15 17.86 -20.45 -0.84
C LEU A 15 17.65 -20.53 -2.36
N LYS A 16 18.68 -20.90 -3.13
CA LYS A 16 18.56 -21.09 -4.58
C LYS A 16 17.66 -22.26 -4.97
N SER A 17 17.46 -23.24 -4.08
CA SER A 17 16.58 -24.37 -4.35
C SER A 17 15.09 -24.04 -4.20
N GLY A 18 14.75 -22.95 -3.49
CA GLY A 18 13.36 -22.57 -3.21
C GLY A 18 12.60 -23.51 -2.26
N ASP A 19 13.26 -24.51 -1.69
CA ASP A 19 12.63 -25.49 -0.78
C ASP A 19 12.40 -24.87 0.61
N THR A 20 11.24 -24.20 0.76
CA THR A 20 10.89 -23.43 1.96
C THR A 20 10.92 -24.27 3.24
N GLU A 21 10.45 -25.52 3.22
CA GLU A 21 10.49 -26.40 4.39
C GLU A 21 11.92 -26.69 4.84
N LYS A 22 12.80 -27.06 3.89
CA LYS A 22 14.22 -27.28 4.22
C LYS A 22 14.90 -26.00 4.67
N ILE A 23 14.57 -24.85 4.06
CA ILE A 23 15.08 -23.54 4.46
C ILE A 23 14.72 -23.25 5.92
N VAL A 24 13.44 -23.35 6.28
CA VAL A 24 12.93 -23.11 7.64
C VAL A 24 13.57 -24.08 8.64
N PHE A 25 13.68 -25.36 8.28
CA PHE A 25 14.37 -26.36 9.10
C PHE A 25 15.84 -25.99 9.33
N PHE A 26 16.57 -25.66 8.26
CA PHE A 26 17.98 -25.33 8.32
C PHE A 26 18.26 -24.08 9.16
N VAL A 27 17.40 -23.06 9.05
CA VAL A 27 17.47 -21.83 9.85
C VAL A 27 17.33 -22.16 11.34
N ASN A 28 16.32 -22.95 11.71
CA ASN A 28 16.05 -23.32 13.10
C ASN A 28 17.18 -24.16 13.74
N VAL A 29 17.79 -25.07 12.97
CA VAL A 29 18.91 -25.91 13.44
C VAL A 29 20.22 -25.11 13.51
N SER A 30 20.42 -24.16 12.59
CA SER A 30 21.71 -23.45 12.48
C SER A 30 21.97 -22.47 13.62
N ARG A 31 20.92 -21.80 14.13
CA ARG A 31 20.96 -20.84 15.25
C ARG A 31 22.02 -19.73 15.11
N GLN A 32 22.21 -19.20 13.90
CA GLN A 32 23.13 -18.08 13.64
C GLN A 32 22.36 -16.85 13.17
N LYS A 33 22.75 -15.67 13.63
CA LYS A 33 22.11 -14.39 13.30
C LYS A 33 21.96 -14.19 11.79
N ASP A 34 23.03 -14.38 11.03
CA ASP A 34 23.03 -14.17 9.58
C ASP A 34 22.12 -15.16 8.85
N ILE A 35 22.00 -16.39 9.36
CA ILE A 35 21.12 -17.41 8.78
C ILE A 35 19.66 -17.09 9.07
N TYR A 36 19.34 -16.60 10.28
CA TYR A 36 18.00 -16.09 10.58
C TYR A 36 17.63 -14.92 9.66
N MET A 37 18.55 -13.96 9.44
CA MET A 37 18.34 -12.85 8.50
C MET A 37 18.08 -13.35 7.08
N MET A 38 18.90 -14.25 6.57
CA MET A 38 18.75 -14.84 5.24
C MET A 38 17.42 -15.57 5.08
N GLY A 39 17.01 -16.33 6.09
CA GLY A 39 15.72 -17.04 6.10
C GLY A 39 14.54 -16.08 6.08
N ALA A 40 14.54 -15.08 6.96
CA ALA A 40 13.46 -14.10 7.02
C ALA A 40 13.34 -13.28 5.72
N ASN A 41 14.46 -12.81 5.17
CA ASN A 41 14.48 -12.07 3.91
C ASN A 41 13.94 -12.90 2.75
N TYR A 42 14.28 -14.19 2.69
CA TYR A 42 13.72 -15.10 1.68
C TYR A 42 12.21 -15.25 1.84
N LEU A 43 11.74 -15.51 3.07
CA LEU A 43 10.31 -15.69 3.34
C LEU A 43 9.48 -14.44 3.00
N GLN A 44 10.03 -13.23 3.12
CA GLN A 44 9.36 -12.00 2.70
C GLN A 44 9.11 -11.91 1.18
N THR A 45 9.81 -12.70 0.37
CA THR A 45 9.57 -12.75 -1.10
C THR A 45 8.46 -13.70 -1.50
N LEU A 46 7.93 -14.47 -0.54
CA LEU A 46 6.81 -15.39 -0.74
C LEU A 46 5.47 -14.68 -0.46
N ASP A 47 4.36 -15.35 -0.75
CA ASP A 47 3.02 -14.90 -0.37
C ASP A 47 2.77 -15.13 1.14
N TRP A 48 3.50 -14.37 1.96
CA TRP A 48 3.41 -14.46 3.43
C TRP A 48 2.10 -13.94 3.98
N HIS A 49 1.35 -13.17 3.21
CA HIS A 49 0.07 -12.61 3.63
C HIS A 49 -1.01 -13.69 3.70
N ASN A 50 -1.04 -14.58 2.70
CA ASN A 50 -1.97 -15.72 2.67
C ASN A 50 -1.45 -16.97 3.40
N ASP A 51 -0.21 -16.96 3.89
CA ASP A 51 0.41 -18.06 4.65
C ASP A 51 0.81 -17.62 6.08
N PRO A 52 -0.05 -17.88 7.09
CA PRO A 52 0.23 -17.52 8.48
C PRO A 52 1.49 -18.16 9.06
N ASP A 53 1.93 -19.32 8.55
CA ASP A 53 3.12 -20.00 9.05
C ASP A 53 4.39 -19.38 8.48
N VAL A 54 4.38 -18.93 7.22
CA VAL A 54 5.45 -18.09 6.66
C VAL A 54 5.57 -16.79 7.44
N MET A 55 4.44 -16.10 7.70
CA MET A 55 4.43 -14.86 8.50
C MET A 55 5.02 -15.07 9.91
N LYS A 56 4.59 -16.10 10.63
CA LYS A 56 5.14 -16.43 11.96
C LYS A 56 6.64 -16.72 11.89
N ASN A 57 7.11 -17.40 10.85
CA ASN A 57 8.53 -17.69 10.68
C ASN A 57 9.35 -16.42 10.39
N ILE A 58 8.85 -15.47 9.60
CA ILE A 58 9.51 -14.17 9.38
C ILE A 58 9.72 -13.45 10.72
N ILE A 59 8.63 -13.28 11.49
CA ILE A 59 8.68 -12.61 12.81
C ILE A 59 9.65 -13.34 13.74
N ALA A 60 9.56 -14.67 13.82
CA ALA A 60 10.41 -15.47 14.68
C ALA A 60 11.90 -15.36 14.29
N PHE A 61 12.21 -15.36 13.00
CA PHE A 61 13.58 -15.29 12.50
C PHE A 61 14.18 -13.90 12.72
N TYR A 62 13.49 -12.82 12.37
CA TYR A 62 14.02 -11.48 12.68
C TYR A 62 14.17 -11.22 14.17
N THR A 63 13.24 -11.73 15.00
CA THR A 63 13.34 -11.66 16.46
C THR A 63 14.61 -12.36 16.96
N LYS A 64 14.87 -13.59 16.50
CA LYS A 64 16.09 -14.35 16.85
C LYS A 64 17.37 -13.70 16.31
N ALA A 65 17.29 -12.99 15.18
CA ALA A 65 18.39 -12.20 14.62
C ALA A 65 18.63 -10.87 15.36
N LYS A 66 17.70 -10.44 16.22
CA LYS A 66 17.68 -9.09 16.82
C LYS A 66 17.67 -7.98 15.75
N ALA A 67 16.94 -8.20 14.67
CA ALA A 67 16.83 -7.28 13.55
C ALA A 67 15.61 -6.36 13.73
N THR A 68 15.73 -5.38 14.61
CA THR A 68 14.63 -4.47 14.97
C THR A 68 14.13 -3.65 13.79
N GLU A 69 15.02 -3.20 12.91
CA GLU A 69 14.65 -2.44 11.71
C GLU A 69 13.84 -3.29 10.74
N SER A 70 14.25 -4.53 10.50
CA SER A 70 13.54 -5.45 9.61
C SER A 70 12.18 -5.87 10.19
N LEU A 71 12.07 -6.02 11.51
CA LEU A 71 10.77 -6.24 12.17
C LEU A 71 9.85 -5.05 11.99
N ALA A 72 10.34 -3.83 12.25
CA ALA A 72 9.55 -2.62 12.08
C ALA A 72 9.03 -2.52 10.64
N SER A 73 9.92 -2.65 9.65
CA SER A 73 9.53 -2.61 8.22
C SER A 73 8.55 -3.72 7.83
N PHE A 74 8.70 -4.93 8.39
CA PHE A 74 7.75 -6.02 8.13
C PHE A 74 6.35 -5.70 8.67
N TYR A 75 6.24 -5.16 9.88
CA TYR A 75 4.96 -4.73 10.43
C TYR A 75 4.33 -3.55 9.67
N GLU A 76 5.15 -2.61 9.16
CA GLU A 76 4.67 -1.56 8.26
C GLU A 76 4.11 -2.15 6.95
N ALA A 77 4.76 -3.17 6.39
CA ALA A 77 4.25 -3.89 5.21
C ALA A 77 2.93 -4.62 5.51
N CYS A 78 2.79 -5.25 6.68
CA CYS A 78 1.52 -5.83 7.11
C CYS A 78 0.43 -4.75 7.18
N ALA A 79 0.72 -3.59 7.76
CA ALA A 79 -0.25 -2.50 7.84
C ALA A 79 -0.68 -1.99 6.47
N GLN A 80 0.26 -1.89 5.52
CA GLN A 80 -0.03 -1.46 4.16
C GLN A 80 -1.00 -2.41 3.45
N ILE A 81 -0.80 -3.73 3.56
CA ILE A 81 -1.71 -4.72 2.97
C ILE A 81 -3.11 -4.61 3.60
N GLU A 82 -3.21 -4.48 4.92
CA GLU A 82 -4.50 -4.32 5.61
C GLU A 82 -5.27 -3.07 5.11
N ILE A 83 -4.57 -2.01 4.73
CA ILE A 83 -5.17 -0.79 4.16
C ILE A 83 -5.55 -0.99 2.70
N ASP A 84 -4.65 -1.50 1.88
CA ASP A 84 -4.82 -1.54 0.42
C ASP A 84 -5.81 -2.62 -0.02
N GLU A 85 -5.74 -3.81 0.59
CA GLU A 85 -6.55 -4.95 0.20
C GLU A 85 -7.85 -5.04 1.01
N TYR A 86 -7.80 -4.72 2.31
CA TYR A 86 -8.93 -4.96 3.22
C TYR A 86 -9.61 -3.70 3.75
N ARG A 87 -8.99 -2.52 3.60
CA ARG A 87 -9.42 -1.26 4.23
C ARG A 87 -9.69 -1.42 5.74
N ASP A 88 -8.94 -2.32 6.37
CA ASP A 88 -9.04 -2.68 7.79
C ASP A 88 -8.07 -1.83 8.60
N TYR A 89 -8.45 -0.58 8.83
CA TYR A 89 -7.64 0.38 9.57
C TYR A 89 -7.40 -0.03 11.03
N ASP A 90 -8.28 -0.85 11.63
CA ASP A 90 -8.10 -1.36 12.99
C ASP A 90 -6.93 -2.34 13.07
N LYS A 91 -6.84 -3.29 12.13
CA LYS A 91 -5.68 -4.19 12.04
C LYS A 91 -4.42 -3.46 11.60
N ALA A 92 -4.52 -2.53 10.65
CA ALA A 92 -3.40 -1.72 10.23
C ALA A 92 -2.80 -0.94 11.42
N LEU A 93 -3.64 -0.35 12.28
CA LEU A 93 -3.20 0.31 13.51
C LEU A 93 -2.50 -0.62 14.49
N GLN A 94 -2.97 -1.87 14.63
CA GLN A 94 -2.29 -2.86 15.47
C GLN A 94 -0.88 -3.17 14.93
N ALA A 95 -0.75 -3.38 13.62
CA ALA A 95 0.53 -3.62 12.98
C ALA A 95 1.47 -2.41 13.09
N MET A 96 0.98 -1.18 12.86
CA MET A 96 1.76 0.04 13.01
C MET A 96 2.27 0.25 14.44
N ARG A 97 1.45 -0.06 15.45
CA ARG A 97 1.87 -0.02 16.86
C ARG A 97 2.94 -1.06 17.17
N GLU A 98 2.89 -2.26 16.58
CA GLU A 98 3.98 -3.22 16.68
C GLU A 98 5.25 -2.69 16.00
N ALA A 99 5.15 -2.09 14.82
CA ALA A 99 6.29 -1.46 14.15
C ALA A 99 6.95 -0.39 15.04
N LEU A 100 6.15 0.47 15.67
CA LEU A 100 6.63 1.53 16.57
C LEU A 100 7.41 0.98 17.75
N LYS A 101 6.96 -0.13 18.36
CA LYS A 101 7.69 -0.80 19.45
C LYS A 101 9.10 -1.23 19.03
N TYR A 102 9.28 -1.66 17.77
CA TYR A 102 10.59 -2.05 17.27
C TYR A 102 11.45 -0.86 16.86
N VAL A 103 10.87 0.19 16.28
CA VAL A 103 11.57 1.45 15.99
C VAL A 103 12.13 2.06 17.28
N GLN A 104 11.33 2.16 18.34
CA GLN A 104 11.76 2.71 19.65
C GLN A 104 12.90 1.92 20.32
N ARG A 105 13.09 0.65 19.92
CA ARG A 105 14.18 -0.20 20.41
C ARG A 105 15.42 -0.15 19.51
N SER A 106 15.30 0.46 18.34
CA SER A 106 16.41 0.63 17.39
C SER A 106 17.45 1.60 17.93
N ARG A 107 18.68 1.47 17.45
CA ARG A 107 19.80 2.37 17.76
C ARG A 107 20.34 3.03 16.49
N ALA A 108 19.55 3.05 15.42
CA ALA A 108 19.89 3.71 14.17
C ALA A 108 19.97 5.23 14.38
N VAL A 109 20.79 5.91 13.58
CA VAL A 109 20.97 7.37 13.65
C VAL A 109 19.66 8.11 13.38
N ASP A 110 18.81 7.58 12.50
CA ASP A 110 17.56 8.23 12.07
C ASP A 110 16.32 7.73 12.84
N THR A 111 16.52 7.05 13.98
CA THR A 111 15.42 6.46 14.76
C THR A 111 14.39 7.50 15.18
N ASP A 112 14.83 8.70 15.58
CA ASP A 112 13.93 9.77 16.03
C ASP A 112 13.03 10.29 14.89
N LEU A 113 13.58 10.44 13.69
CA LEU A 113 12.82 10.87 12.51
C LEU A 113 11.81 9.80 12.10
N ARG A 114 12.25 8.54 12.06
CA ARG A 114 11.39 7.40 11.74
C ARG A 114 10.28 7.22 12.77
N GLN A 115 10.59 7.39 14.05
CA GLN A 115 9.61 7.33 15.13
C GLN A 115 8.53 8.40 14.97
N ARG A 116 8.92 9.66 14.76
CA ARG A 116 7.96 10.76 14.56
C ARG A 116 7.09 10.55 13.33
N SER A 117 7.69 10.11 12.22
CA SER A 117 6.94 9.78 11.00
C SER A 117 5.89 8.70 11.28
N LEU A 118 6.28 7.63 11.98
CA LEU A 118 5.36 6.54 12.29
C LEU A 118 4.25 6.96 13.27
N GLU A 119 4.57 7.74 14.29
CA GLU A 119 3.60 8.31 15.23
C GLU A 119 2.60 9.22 14.51
N GLN A 120 3.06 10.06 13.57
CA GLN A 120 2.19 10.89 12.75
C GLN A 120 1.25 10.05 11.88
N ARG A 121 1.76 8.98 11.25
CA ARG A 121 0.94 8.05 10.44
C ARG A 121 -0.12 7.35 11.28
N ILE A 122 0.25 6.86 12.48
CA ILE A 122 -0.69 6.27 13.44
C ILE A 122 -1.78 7.27 13.83
N ALA A 123 -1.42 8.51 14.17
CA ALA A 123 -2.39 9.52 14.56
C ALA A 123 -3.39 9.87 13.43
N MET A 124 -2.94 9.88 12.18
CA MET A 124 -3.84 10.08 11.03
C MET A 124 -4.80 8.90 10.84
N MET A 125 -4.32 7.66 10.97
CA MET A 125 -5.15 6.45 10.91
C MET A 125 -6.19 6.41 12.05
N GLU A 126 -5.78 6.75 13.28
CA GLU A 126 -6.67 6.83 14.44
C GLU A 126 -7.79 7.85 14.22
N ARG A 127 -7.44 9.07 13.76
CA ARG A 127 -8.43 10.10 13.42
C ARG A 127 -9.42 9.63 12.35
N PHE A 128 -8.96 8.89 11.35
CA PHE A 128 -9.84 8.36 10.30
C PHE A 128 -10.77 7.27 10.83
N ALA A 129 -10.24 6.31 11.61
CA ALA A 129 -11.03 5.26 12.24
C ALA A 129 -12.08 5.84 13.20
N GLU A 130 -11.72 6.85 13.99
CA GLU A 130 -12.63 7.58 14.86
C GLU A 130 -13.72 8.32 14.07
N ALA A 131 -13.35 9.01 12.98
CA ALA A 131 -14.33 9.69 12.12
C ALA A 131 -15.34 8.71 11.53
N LYS A 132 -14.90 7.53 11.08
CA LYS A 132 -15.78 6.46 10.60
C LYS A 132 -16.73 5.98 11.69
N ALA A 133 -16.22 5.72 12.90
CA ALA A 133 -17.04 5.27 14.03
C ALA A 133 -18.05 6.32 14.51
N MET A 134 -17.75 7.61 14.35
CA MET A 134 -18.62 8.72 14.73
C MET A 134 -19.69 9.05 13.70
N MET A 135 -19.64 8.50 12.48
CA MET A 135 -20.50 8.94 11.38
C MET A 135 -22.01 8.82 11.69
N ASP A 136 -22.42 7.79 12.42
CA ASP A 136 -23.82 7.57 12.80
C ASP A 136 -24.28 8.42 14.00
N GLY A 137 -23.36 8.82 14.88
CA GLY A 137 -23.67 9.50 16.15
C GLY A 137 -23.42 11.01 16.15
N ASN A 138 -22.34 11.45 15.48
CA ASN A 138 -21.95 12.86 15.36
C ASN A 138 -21.37 13.13 13.96
N PRO A 139 -22.20 13.10 12.91
CA PRO A 139 -21.75 13.23 11.53
C PRO A 139 -21.06 14.56 11.25
N GLN A 140 -21.46 15.67 11.90
CA GLN A 140 -20.80 16.96 11.70
C GLN A 140 -19.33 16.93 12.16
N ALA A 141 -19.04 16.32 13.31
CA ALA A 141 -17.67 16.17 13.80
C ALA A 141 -16.87 15.19 12.93
N ALA A 142 -17.48 14.11 12.46
CA ALA A 142 -16.87 13.17 11.53
C ALA A 142 -16.48 13.86 10.21
N VAL A 143 -17.41 14.58 9.59
CA VAL A 143 -17.17 15.34 8.35
C VAL A 143 -16.08 16.40 8.54
N ALA A 144 -16.08 17.13 9.65
CA ALA A 144 -15.02 18.09 9.95
C ALA A 144 -13.64 17.42 10.07
N SER A 145 -13.60 16.25 10.73
CA SER A 145 -12.37 15.46 10.87
C SER A 145 -11.86 14.94 9.52
N CYS A 146 -12.74 14.42 8.67
CA CYS A 146 -12.39 13.99 7.31
C CYS A 146 -11.88 15.16 6.46
N ASN A 147 -12.51 16.33 6.50
CA ASN A 147 -12.02 17.50 5.76
C ASN A 147 -10.64 17.97 6.23
N ALA A 148 -10.37 17.90 7.54
CA ALA A 148 -9.04 18.20 8.08
C ALA A 148 -8.00 17.18 7.57
N LEU A 149 -8.33 15.88 7.57
CA LEU A 149 -7.46 14.84 7.00
C LEU A 149 -7.17 15.08 5.51
N LEU A 150 -8.16 15.48 4.72
CA LEU A 150 -8.01 15.79 3.29
C LEU A 150 -7.14 17.03 3.01
N ALA A 151 -7.09 17.97 3.96
CA ALA A 151 -6.28 19.19 3.87
C ALA A 151 -4.83 18.96 4.30
N GLU A 152 -4.61 18.05 5.27
CA GLU A 152 -3.28 17.65 5.74
C GLU A 152 -2.61 16.64 4.80
N ALA A 153 -3.41 15.93 3.98
CA ALA A 153 -2.90 14.99 2.99
C ALA A 153 -2.08 15.69 1.91
N PRO A 154 -0.82 15.26 1.65
CA PRO A 154 -0.05 15.72 0.51
C PRO A 154 -0.81 15.48 -0.80
N ALA A 155 -0.70 16.42 -1.73
CA ALA A 155 -1.32 16.31 -3.06
C ALA A 155 -0.72 15.18 -3.91
N GLU A 156 0.50 14.74 -3.57
CA GLU A 156 1.28 13.71 -4.27
C GLU A 156 1.76 12.67 -3.25
N MET A 157 0.85 11.86 -2.71
CA MET A 157 1.27 10.66 -1.98
C MET A 157 1.35 9.49 -2.95
N ASP A 158 2.56 9.23 -3.45
CA ASP A 158 2.92 7.92 -4.00
C ASP A 158 2.72 6.87 -2.88
N GLY A 159 2.10 5.74 -3.23
CA GLY A 159 1.43 4.81 -2.33
C GLY A 159 2.27 4.17 -1.22
N SER A 160 3.58 4.41 -1.18
CA SER A 160 4.48 3.81 -0.19
C SER A 160 4.58 4.58 1.15
N GLU A 161 4.09 5.83 1.24
CA GLU A 161 4.14 6.63 2.49
C GLU A 161 2.77 7.07 3.00
N ALA A 162 1.69 6.69 2.31
CA ALA A 162 0.35 7.11 2.67
C ALA A 162 -0.10 6.50 4.01
N SER A 163 -0.37 7.36 5.00
CA SER A 163 -0.96 6.92 6.28
C SER A 163 -2.38 6.36 6.10
N ILE A 164 -3.11 6.89 5.12
CA ILE A 164 -4.49 6.54 4.82
C ILE A 164 -4.70 6.68 3.32
N ARG A 165 -5.59 5.89 2.74
CA ARG A 165 -6.00 6.08 1.35
C ARG A 165 -6.98 7.25 1.29
N ILE A 166 -6.59 8.31 0.60
CA ILE A 166 -7.41 9.52 0.45
C ILE A 166 -8.76 9.21 -0.23
N GLY A 167 -8.78 8.22 -1.12
CA GLY A 167 -10.03 7.72 -1.70
C GLY A 167 -11.01 7.17 -0.67
N ASP A 168 -10.54 6.50 0.39
CA ASP A 168 -11.42 6.00 1.47
C ASP A 168 -12.04 7.15 2.27
N VAL A 169 -11.30 8.24 2.47
CA VAL A 169 -11.81 9.45 3.15
C VAL A 169 -12.90 10.12 2.30
N TYR A 170 -12.69 10.22 0.99
CA TYR A 170 -13.71 10.73 0.09
C TYR A 170 -14.93 9.81 0.03
N ALA A 171 -14.73 8.49 -0.06
CA ALA A 171 -15.83 7.52 -0.08
C ALA A 171 -16.76 7.68 1.11
N LEU A 172 -16.18 7.75 2.32
CA LEU A 172 -16.93 7.96 3.55
C LEU A 172 -17.76 9.27 3.52
N LEU A 173 -17.21 10.36 2.96
CA LEU A 173 -17.94 11.62 2.82
C LEU A 173 -19.02 11.56 1.74
N VAL A 174 -18.75 10.93 0.59
CA VAL A 174 -19.71 10.76 -0.51
C VAL A 174 -20.90 9.94 -0.04
N GLU A 175 -20.65 8.79 0.59
CA GLU A 175 -21.68 7.91 1.16
C GLU A 175 -22.56 8.66 2.17
N TYR A 176 -21.95 9.46 3.04
CA TYR A 176 -22.68 10.29 4.00
C TYR A 176 -23.63 11.27 3.30
N TRP A 177 -23.15 12.09 2.36
CA TRP A 177 -24.01 13.08 1.69
C TRP A 177 -25.06 12.46 0.79
N TYR A 178 -24.73 11.33 0.16
CA TYR A 178 -25.66 10.52 -0.59
C TYR A 178 -26.80 9.99 0.29
N ALA A 179 -26.48 9.46 1.48
CA ALA A 179 -27.48 9.00 2.46
C ALA A 179 -28.39 10.14 2.95
N GLN A 180 -27.84 11.36 3.08
CA GLN A 180 -28.61 12.58 3.41
C GLN A 180 -29.41 13.16 2.23
N ARG A 181 -29.41 12.51 1.06
CA ARG A 181 -30.01 13.00 -0.20
C ARG A 181 -29.48 14.34 -0.68
N ASN A 182 -28.32 14.77 -0.18
CA ASN A 182 -27.64 15.97 -0.64
C ASN A 182 -26.74 15.63 -1.83
N MET A 183 -27.38 15.46 -3.00
CA MET A 183 -26.69 15.03 -4.22
C MET A 183 -25.67 16.06 -4.72
N GLU A 184 -25.90 17.35 -4.45
CA GLU A 184 -24.98 18.42 -4.85
C GLU A 184 -23.63 18.30 -4.12
N GLN A 185 -23.66 18.09 -2.80
CA GLN A 185 -22.42 17.90 -2.02
C GLN A 185 -21.72 16.58 -2.38
N ALA A 186 -22.49 15.51 -2.59
CA ALA A 186 -21.93 14.23 -3.03
C ALA A 186 -21.23 14.37 -4.39
N TYR A 187 -21.87 15.04 -5.36
CA TYR A 187 -21.30 15.32 -6.68
C TYR A 187 -20.00 16.13 -6.60
N GLN A 188 -19.98 17.21 -5.82
CA GLN A 188 -18.78 18.03 -5.63
C GLN A 188 -17.59 17.24 -5.07
N LEU A 189 -17.85 16.24 -4.22
CA LEU A 189 -16.81 15.37 -3.68
C LEU A 189 -16.31 14.37 -4.72
N VAL A 190 -17.20 13.78 -5.52
CA VAL A 190 -16.79 12.89 -6.63
C VAL A 190 -15.92 13.63 -7.65
N GLU A 191 -16.30 14.85 -8.03
CA GLU A 191 -15.48 15.68 -8.93
C GLU A 191 -14.13 16.09 -8.29
N LYS A 192 -14.07 16.24 -6.97
CA LYS A 192 -12.79 16.44 -6.26
C LYS A 192 -11.90 15.19 -6.30
N MET A 193 -12.48 14.00 -6.22
CA MET A 193 -11.73 12.75 -6.42
C MET A 193 -11.14 12.70 -7.83
N ARG A 194 -11.96 12.97 -8.86
CA ARG A 194 -11.53 12.99 -10.26
C ARG A 194 -10.45 14.03 -10.55
N SER A 195 -10.59 15.25 -10.01
CA SER A 195 -9.57 16.29 -10.21
C SER A 195 -8.23 15.97 -9.53
N ARG A 196 -8.24 15.12 -8.49
CA ARG A 196 -7.04 14.54 -7.88
C ARG A 196 -6.57 13.24 -8.53
N ARG A 197 -7.14 12.86 -9.68
CA ARG A 197 -6.86 11.61 -10.41
C ARG A 197 -7.04 10.35 -9.57
N ILE A 198 -8.01 10.38 -8.65
CA ILE A 198 -8.40 9.20 -7.86
C ILE A 198 -9.40 8.40 -8.69
N ILE A 199 -8.99 7.19 -9.10
CA ILE A 199 -9.85 6.20 -9.76
C ILE A 199 -11.04 5.88 -8.86
N LEU A 200 -12.26 6.07 -9.33
CA LEU A 200 -13.46 5.99 -8.49
C LEU A 200 -13.87 4.56 -8.14
N GLY A 201 -13.78 3.64 -9.09
CA GLY A 201 -14.34 2.29 -9.01
C GLY A 201 -13.93 1.47 -7.77
N PRO A 202 -12.66 1.54 -7.30
CA PRO A 202 -12.30 0.90 -6.05
C PRO A 202 -13.08 1.47 -4.86
N TYR A 203 -13.34 2.77 -4.82
CA TYR A 203 -13.82 3.45 -3.60
C TYR A 203 -15.33 3.63 -3.55
N LEU A 204 -16.01 3.74 -4.69
CA LEU A 204 -17.43 4.10 -4.78
C LEU A 204 -18.22 3.05 -5.56
N ASP A 205 -19.45 2.80 -5.10
CA ASP A 205 -20.42 1.98 -5.85
C ASP A 205 -20.86 2.69 -7.15
N ASN A 206 -20.80 1.96 -8.27
CA ASN A 206 -21.13 2.49 -9.60
C ASN A 206 -22.56 3.02 -9.68
N GLN A 207 -23.51 2.33 -9.03
CA GLN A 207 -24.91 2.73 -9.07
C GLN A 207 -25.13 4.01 -8.27
N MET A 208 -24.50 4.13 -7.09
CA MET A 208 -24.49 5.37 -6.30
C MET A 208 -23.94 6.54 -7.12
N VAL A 209 -22.81 6.37 -7.80
CA VAL A 209 -22.22 7.44 -8.64
C VAL A 209 -23.17 7.82 -9.78
N ALA A 210 -23.73 6.85 -10.50
CA ALA A 210 -24.67 7.11 -11.58
C ALA A 210 -25.92 7.88 -11.09
N GLU A 211 -26.43 7.56 -9.90
CA GLU A 211 -27.56 8.27 -9.29
C GLU A 211 -27.21 9.73 -8.93
N ILE A 212 -26.00 9.98 -8.41
CA ILE A 212 -25.49 11.31 -8.11
C ILE A 212 -25.41 12.17 -9.39
N TYR A 213 -24.87 11.64 -10.48
CA TYR A 213 -24.73 12.37 -11.75
C TYR A 213 -26.09 12.63 -12.41
N ARG A 214 -26.99 11.64 -12.38
CA ARG A 214 -28.36 11.80 -12.88
C ARG A 214 -29.10 12.91 -12.14
N ALA A 215 -28.91 13.03 -10.83
CA ALA A 215 -29.51 14.12 -10.04
C ALA A 215 -29.02 15.51 -10.47
N MET A 216 -27.81 15.62 -11.02
CA MET A 216 -27.26 16.85 -11.60
C MET A 216 -27.66 17.07 -13.06
N GLY A 217 -28.47 16.18 -13.65
CA GLY A 217 -28.86 16.23 -15.06
C GLY A 217 -27.77 15.78 -16.03
N ILE A 218 -26.75 15.08 -15.53
CA ILE A 218 -25.63 14.58 -16.32
C ILE A 218 -25.86 13.09 -16.59
N ASN A 219 -26.00 12.72 -17.86
CA ASN A 219 -26.11 11.32 -18.29
C ASN A 219 -24.71 10.80 -18.69
N ALA A 220 -23.79 10.77 -17.74
CA ALA A 220 -22.47 10.18 -17.89
C ALA A 220 -22.23 9.22 -16.71
N ASN A 221 -21.58 8.08 -16.97
CA ASN A 221 -21.16 7.16 -15.93
C ASN A 221 -19.63 7.27 -15.75
N PRO A 222 -19.15 8.05 -14.77
CA PRO A 222 -17.74 8.40 -14.66
C PRO A 222 -16.86 7.23 -14.24
N THR A 223 -17.46 6.14 -13.75
CA THR A 223 -16.72 4.94 -13.35
C THR A 223 -16.42 4.00 -14.52
N GLU A 224 -17.04 4.22 -15.68
CA GLU A 224 -16.83 3.45 -16.92
C GLU A 224 -15.89 4.16 -17.91
N ASP A 225 -15.75 5.48 -17.79
CA ASP A 225 -14.99 6.36 -18.71
C ASP A 225 -13.46 6.26 -18.53
N GLU A 226 -12.96 5.41 -17.62
CA GLU A 226 -11.53 5.27 -17.29
C GLU A 226 -10.85 4.08 -18.01
N GLY A 227 -11.48 3.52 -19.05
CA GLY A 227 -11.02 2.30 -19.76
C GLY A 227 -10.93 2.36 -21.28
N ASP A 228 -11.20 3.50 -21.92
CA ASP A 228 -11.14 3.67 -23.38
C ASP A 228 -10.29 4.89 -23.77
N ASP A 229 -9.00 4.85 -23.43
CA ASP A 229 -8.02 5.57 -24.24
C ASP A 229 -7.89 4.79 -25.55
N GLY A 230 -8.86 5.02 -26.45
CA GLY A 230 -8.79 4.61 -27.83
C GLY A 230 -7.50 5.12 -28.42
N ILE A 231 -6.53 4.22 -28.54
CA ILE A 231 -5.40 4.39 -29.45
C ILE A 231 -6.04 4.43 -30.84
N ASP A 232 -6.35 5.64 -31.32
CA ASP A 232 -6.45 5.88 -32.74
C ASP A 232 -5.08 5.51 -33.30
N ASP A 233 -5.00 4.32 -33.91
CA ASP A 233 -3.94 3.92 -34.83
C ASP A 233 -3.96 4.92 -36.01
N GLU A 234 -3.46 6.14 -35.80
CA GLU A 234 -2.97 6.96 -36.90
C GLU A 234 -1.74 6.25 -37.46
N GLU A 235 -1.96 5.51 -38.56
CA GLU A 235 -0.92 5.00 -39.45
C GLU A 235 0.10 6.10 -39.72
N ILE A 236 1.24 6.03 -39.04
CA ILE A 236 2.42 6.84 -39.36
C ILE A 236 2.91 6.36 -40.73
N PRO A 237 2.92 7.20 -41.78
CA PRO A 237 3.51 6.82 -43.04
C PRO A 237 5.01 6.68 -42.82
N MET A 238 5.55 5.49 -43.09
CA MET A 238 6.99 5.26 -43.18
C MET A 238 7.51 6.10 -44.34
N ASP A 239 8.22 7.18 -44.04
CA ASP A 239 9.06 7.88 -45.01
C ASP A 239 10.16 6.92 -45.46
N ASP A 240 10.22 6.69 -46.77
CA ASP A 240 11.25 5.91 -47.45
C ASP A 240 12.63 6.55 -47.18
N GLU A 241 13.50 5.84 -46.46
CA GLU A 241 14.93 6.15 -46.41
C GLU A 241 15.53 5.94 -47.81
N GLU A 242 15.85 7.04 -48.51
CA GLU A 242 16.74 7.02 -49.67
C GLU A 242 18.11 6.48 -49.25
N VAL A 243 18.40 5.26 -49.70
CA VAL A 243 19.74 4.67 -49.67
C VAL A 243 20.59 5.42 -50.69
N LEU A 244 21.50 6.26 -50.21
CA LEU A 244 22.57 6.82 -51.04
C LEU A 244 23.61 5.71 -51.29
N ASP A 245 23.55 5.15 -52.50
CA ASP A 245 24.64 4.35 -53.08
C ASP A 245 25.82 5.29 -53.40
N ASP A 246 26.85 5.26 -52.57
CA ASP A 246 28.17 5.80 -52.91
C ASP A 246 28.97 4.72 -53.64
N ASP A 247 28.79 4.66 -54.96
CA ASP A 247 29.78 4.13 -55.91
C ASP A 247 30.17 5.28 -56.85
N ASP A 248 31.39 5.82 -56.71
CA ASP A 248 32.33 5.90 -57.83
C ASP A 248 33.71 6.45 -57.42
N ASP A 249 34.71 5.84 -58.06
CA ASP A 249 36.15 5.99 -57.95
C ASP A 249 36.70 7.40 -58.20
N LEU A 250 37.84 7.71 -57.55
CA LEU A 250 39.10 8.20 -58.18
C LEU A 250 40.27 8.25 -57.18
#